data_AF-Q4CQP1-F1
#
_entry.id   AF-Q4CQP1-F1
#
_cell.length_a   1.000
_cell.length_b   1.000
_cell.length_c   1.000
_cell.angle_alpha   90.00
_cell.angle_beta   90.00
_cell.angle_gamma   90.00
#
_symmetry.space_group_name_H-M   'P 1'
#
loop_
_entity.id
_entity.type
_entity.pdbx_description
1 polymer ?
#
loop_
_entity_poly.entity_id
_entity_poly.type
_entity_poly.pdbx_seq_one_letter_code
_entity_poly.pdbx_strand_id
1 'polypeptide(L)'
;MTQLHSIASLDYGDGRTCVCRICECGKHRCTDVKIPFFGETTYRDEYVPKSTERDGLRRERAAVFPGKAVPGHFKTTKQEAWEPLEGKIVRPAESFKPRPAIGDPLPFIGTTTHRNDFPGHMPDHERVRYKQEPLPKMKGFYETTNGAMQGPIRNCLNSGDMPKPPKSFRGDESLGQALPFDAIATYTADYPPKQPFFAPKDRQALERATLPDNRDFETTHSTSYKVPPHSLRHICPAALVPPRAPSVDGHLKLSVYEIPSGDITE
;
A
#
# COMPACT_ATOMS: atom_id res chain seq x y z
N MET A 1 -64.31 40.93 28.95
CA MET A 1 -65.05 41.96 29.70
C MET A 1 -66.45 42.05 29.11
N THR A 2 -67.37 41.24 29.62
CA THR A 2 -68.80 41.23 29.30
C THR A 2 -69.50 40.85 30.61
N GLN A 3 -70.32 41.76 31.12
CA GLN A 3 -71.08 41.61 32.36
C GLN A 3 -72.28 40.70 32.09
N LEU A 4 -72.46 39.64 32.88
CA LEU A 4 -73.69 38.86 32.93
C LEU A 4 -74.41 39.17 34.25
N HIS A 5 -75.65 39.62 34.10
CA HIS A 5 -76.54 40.08 35.16
C HIS A 5 -76.82 38.99 36.20
N SER A 6 -76.61 39.35 37.45
CA SER A 6 -77.02 38.62 38.65
C SER A 6 -78.54 38.45 38.69
N ILE A 7 -79.00 37.20 38.68
CA ILE A 7 -80.34 36.81 39.10
C ILE A 7 -80.35 36.92 40.63
N ALA A 8 -80.78 38.06 41.15
CA ALA A 8 -80.90 38.33 42.58
C ALA A 8 -82.25 39.00 42.84
N SER A 9 -83.30 38.18 43.00
CA SER A 9 -84.53 38.51 43.73
C SER A 9 -85.52 37.35 43.53
N LEU A 10 -85.35 36.28 44.31
CA LEU A 10 -86.39 35.28 44.48
C LEU A 10 -86.50 35.06 46.00
N ASP A 11 -87.46 35.80 46.56
CA ASP A 11 -87.83 35.87 47.97
C ASP A 11 -88.31 34.51 48.50
N TYR A 12 -87.39 33.57 48.68
CA TYR A 12 -87.59 32.34 49.42
C TYR A 12 -87.27 32.57 50.90
N GLY A 13 -88.11 33.35 51.59
CA GLY A 13 -87.88 33.72 53.00
C GLY A 13 -89.11 33.59 53.90
N ASP A 14 -90.30 33.85 53.37
CA ASP A 14 -91.52 33.75 54.14
C ASP A 14 -92.22 32.43 53.80
N GLY A 15 -92.26 31.48 54.74
CA GLY A 15 -92.93 30.18 54.65
C GLY A 15 -94.46 30.22 54.45
N ARG A 16 -94.97 31.26 53.79
CA ARG A 16 -96.36 31.59 53.51
C ARG A 16 -96.68 31.60 52.01
N THR A 17 -95.68 31.63 51.13
CA THR A 17 -95.90 31.66 49.68
C THR A 17 -95.61 30.30 49.06
N CYS A 18 -96.67 29.66 48.60
CA CYS A 18 -96.57 28.37 47.96
C CYS A 18 -96.00 28.54 46.54
N VAL A 19 -95.06 27.67 46.15
CA VAL A 19 -94.41 27.65 44.82
C VAL A 19 -95.42 27.69 43.67
N CYS A 20 -96.61 27.18 43.94
CA CYS A 20 -97.68 27.00 42.99
C CYS A 20 -98.40 28.32 42.58
N ARG A 21 -98.23 29.49 43.25
CA ARG A 21 -98.98 30.78 43.04
C ARG A 21 -100.52 30.71 42.93
N ILE A 22 -101.11 29.51 42.91
CA ILE A 22 -102.52 29.23 42.57
C ILE A 22 -103.38 29.05 43.83
N CYS A 23 -102.78 28.85 45.02
CA CYS A 23 -103.54 28.66 46.24
C CYS A 23 -103.20 29.70 47.30
N GLU A 24 -104.19 30.57 47.52
CA GLU A 24 -104.32 31.52 48.63
C GLU A 24 -104.76 30.81 49.94
N CYS A 25 -105.03 29.51 49.85
CA CYS A 25 -105.69 28.72 50.87
C CYS A 25 -104.79 28.22 52.02
N GLY A 26 -103.48 28.46 52.00
CA GLY A 26 -102.54 28.14 53.08
C GLY A 26 -102.45 26.65 53.52
N LYS A 27 -103.18 25.75 52.86
CA LYS A 27 -103.38 24.35 53.29
C LYS A 27 -102.84 23.31 52.32
N HIS A 28 -102.14 23.72 51.26
CA HIS A 28 -101.56 22.77 50.31
C HIS A 28 -100.07 22.59 50.58
N ARG A 29 -99.65 21.33 50.65
CA ARG A 29 -98.25 20.94 50.54
C ARG A 29 -97.98 20.76 49.04
N CYS A 30 -97.34 21.74 48.39
CA CYS A 30 -96.84 21.55 47.02
C CYS A 30 -95.87 20.35 47.08
N THR A 31 -96.06 19.37 46.19
CA THR A 31 -95.22 18.18 46.11
C THR A 31 -93.80 18.56 45.70
N ASP A 32 -92.81 18.04 46.43
CA ASP A 32 -91.39 18.32 46.21
C ASP A 32 -90.95 17.92 44.78
N VAL A 33 -90.95 18.89 43.87
CA VAL A 33 -90.28 18.73 42.57
C VAL A 33 -88.78 18.79 42.85
N LYS A 34 -88.13 17.62 42.86
CA LYS A 34 -86.67 17.51 42.93
C LYS A 34 -86.07 18.05 41.63
N ILE A 35 -85.95 19.37 41.53
CA ILE A 35 -85.17 20.00 40.47
C ILE A 35 -83.69 19.73 40.79
N PRO A 36 -82.95 18.99 39.95
CA PRO A 36 -81.55 18.71 40.21
C PRO A 36 -80.76 20.02 40.25
N PHE A 37 -79.92 20.16 41.27
CA PHE A 37 -79.05 21.31 41.46
C PHE A 37 -77.95 21.31 40.39
N PHE A 38 -78.02 22.25 39.46
CA PHE A 38 -76.94 22.57 38.53
C PHE A 38 -76.12 23.73 39.11
N GLY A 39 -75.18 23.39 39.98
CA GLY A 39 -74.20 24.33 40.53
C GLY A 39 -72.94 23.56 40.89
N GLU A 40 -71.90 23.69 40.08
CA GLU A 40 -70.59 23.19 40.48
C GLU A 40 -69.91 24.28 41.32
N THR A 41 -69.29 23.88 42.43
CA THR A 41 -68.50 24.80 43.25
C THR A 41 -67.30 25.27 42.45
N THR A 42 -66.86 26.52 42.64
CA THR A 42 -65.65 27.07 41.99
C THR A 42 -64.42 26.19 42.16
N TYR A 43 -64.34 25.46 43.28
CA TYR A 43 -63.30 24.47 43.53
C TYR A 43 -63.25 23.35 42.47
N ARG A 44 -64.41 22.89 41.99
CA ARG A 44 -64.49 21.80 41.01
C ARG A 44 -64.04 22.24 39.62
N ASP A 45 -64.32 23.50 39.26
CA ASP A 45 -63.88 24.12 38.01
C ASP A 45 -62.38 24.46 38.03
N GLU A 46 -61.85 24.90 39.18
CA GLU A 46 -60.44 25.30 39.29
C GLU A 46 -59.46 24.12 39.44
N TYR A 47 -59.91 23.02 40.07
CA TYR A 47 -59.11 21.82 40.34
C TYR A 47 -59.45 20.66 39.41
N VAL A 48 -59.63 20.93 38.12
CA VAL A 48 -59.63 19.89 37.09
C VAL A 48 -58.23 19.27 37.00
N PRO A 49 -58.08 17.94 36.93
CA PRO A 49 -56.78 17.29 36.76
C PRO A 49 -56.08 17.81 35.49
N LYS A 50 -55.07 18.66 35.69
CA LYS A 50 -54.24 19.21 34.62
C LYS A 50 -53.26 18.12 34.19
N SER A 51 -53.43 17.56 32.99
CA SER A 51 -52.43 16.69 32.39
C SER A 51 -51.17 17.50 32.13
N THR A 52 -50.03 17.05 32.65
CA THR A 52 -48.74 17.64 32.30
C THR A 52 -48.29 17.02 30.98
N GLU A 53 -48.04 17.83 29.95
CA GLU A 53 -47.43 17.40 28.67
C GLU A 53 -45.97 16.88 28.83
N ARG A 54 -45.50 16.75 30.07
CA ARG A 54 -44.12 16.38 30.41
C ARG A 54 -43.72 14.96 30.00
N ASP A 55 -44.69 14.09 29.72
CA ASP A 55 -44.41 12.73 29.24
C ASP A 55 -44.13 12.65 27.73
N GLY A 56 -44.44 13.69 26.95
CA GLY A 56 -44.08 13.77 25.53
C GLY A 56 -42.62 14.16 25.24
N LEU A 57 -41.88 14.59 26.27
CA LEU A 57 -40.49 15.05 26.18
C LEU A 57 -39.49 14.21 26.98
N ARG A 58 -39.90 13.00 27.42
CA ARG A 58 -38.96 11.95 27.84
C ARG A 58 -38.22 11.44 26.60
N ARG A 59 -37.30 12.26 26.08
CA ARG A 59 -36.21 11.77 25.22
C ARG A 59 -35.61 10.57 25.94
N GLU A 60 -35.52 9.44 25.24
CA GLU A 60 -34.77 8.29 25.72
C GLU A 60 -33.45 8.80 26.29
N ARG A 61 -33.22 8.56 27.59
CA ARG A 61 -31.90 8.81 28.17
C ARG A 61 -30.96 7.90 27.41
N ALA A 62 -30.24 8.46 26.44
CA ALA A 62 -29.20 7.75 25.73
C ALA A 62 -28.28 7.17 26.79
N ALA A 63 -28.29 5.85 26.93
CA ALA A 63 -27.34 5.17 27.78
C ALA A 63 -25.96 5.49 27.22
N VAL A 64 -25.23 6.37 27.91
CA VAL A 64 -23.83 6.64 27.61
C VAL A 64 -23.06 5.41 28.06
N PHE A 65 -23.11 4.36 27.24
CA PHE A 65 -22.11 3.32 27.32
C PHE A 65 -20.76 3.99 27.04
N PRO A 66 -19.71 3.73 27.83
CA PRO A 66 -18.37 4.12 27.41
C PRO A 66 -18.18 3.55 26.01
N GLY A 67 -17.98 4.44 25.03
CA GLY A 67 -17.96 4.07 23.62
C GLY A 67 -17.05 2.87 23.42
N LYS A 68 -17.44 1.95 22.52
CA LYS A 68 -16.59 0.82 22.14
C LYS A 68 -15.19 1.36 21.90
N ALA A 69 -14.21 0.91 22.69
CA ALA A 69 -12.84 1.35 22.54
C ALA A 69 -12.45 1.22 21.07
N VAL A 70 -11.85 2.27 20.50
CA VAL A 70 -11.42 2.29 19.11
C VAL A 70 -10.65 0.99 18.84
N PRO A 71 -10.97 0.24 17.77
CA PRO A 71 -10.23 -0.98 17.45
C PRO A 71 -8.72 -0.66 17.35
N GLY A 72 -7.94 -1.08 18.36
CA GLY A 72 -6.52 -0.71 18.50
C GLY A 72 -6.12 -0.01 19.80
N HIS A 73 -7.07 0.48 20.61
CA HIS A 73 -6.77 1.20 21.87
C HIS A 73 -5.97 0.35 22.89
N PHE A 74 -6.03 -0.99 22.80
CA PHE A 74 -5.33 -1.91 23.70
C PHE A 74 -4.01 -2.45 23.11
N LYS A 75 -3.57 -1.97 21.93
CA LYS A 75 -2.25 -2.34 21.39
C LYS A 75 -1.15 -1.60 22.14
N THR A 76 -0.13 -2.33 22.57
CA THR A 76 1.09 -1.73 23.14
C THR A 76 2.05 -1.33 22.03
N THR A 77 2.92 -0.34 22.28
CA THR A 77 3.97 0.08 21.33
C THR A 77 4.85 -1.07 20.85
N LYS A 78 5.06 -2.08 21.71
CA LYS A 78 5.77 -3.31 21.36
C LYS A 78 4.99 -4.20 20.39
N GLN A 79 3.66 -4.27 20.51
CA GLN A 79 2.82 -5.04 19.59
C GLN A 79 2.71 -4.36 18.22
N GLU A 80 2.63 -3.02 18.18
CA GLU A 80 2.67 -2.27 16.93
C GLU A 80 4.03 -2.37 16.22
N ALA A 81 5.14 -2.37 16.99
CA ALA A 81 6.49 -2.53 16.43
C ALA A 81 6.83 -3.97 16.01
N TRP A 82 6.08 -4.97 16.50
CA TRP A 82 6.26 -6.38 16.17
C TRP A 82 5.37 -6.86 15.03
N GLU A 83 4.56 -5.98 14.43
CA GLU A 83 3.81 -6.37 13.24
C GLU A 83 4.82 -6.89 12.19
N PRO A 84 4.69 -8.17 11.77
CA PRO A 84 5.64 -8.79 10.86
C PRO A 84 5.81 -7.87 9.66
N LEU A 85 7.05 -7.50 9.36
CA LEU A 85 7.42 -6.70 8.19
C LEU A 85 7.21 -7.53 6.93
N GLU A 86 5.96 -7.88 6.66
CA GLU A 86 5.50 -8.45 5.41
C GLU A 86 5.79 -7.41 4.32
N GLY A 87 6.50 -7.80 3.27
CA GLY A 87 6.74 -6.92 2.12
C GLY A 87 8.07 -6.18 2.08
N LYS A 88 8.90 -6.20 3.15
CA LYS A 88 10.33 -5.93 2.96
C LYS A 88 10.97 -7.20 2.40
N ILE A 89 11.11 -7.26 1.09
CA ILE A 89 11.96 -8.25 0.44
C ILE A 89 13.38 -7.97 0.95
N VAL A 90 13.74 -8.60 2.06
CA VAL A 90 15.12 -8.71 2.51
C VAL A 90 15.78 -9.52 1.43
N ARG A 91 16.31 -8.86 0.39
CA ARG A 91 17.20 -9.52 -0.54
C ARG A 91 18.32 -10.06 0.34
N PRO A 92 18.55 -11.38 0.38
CA PRO A 92 19.74 -11.91 1.02
C PRO A 92 20.88 -11.07 0.50
N ALA A 93 21.64 -10.43 1.39
CA ALA A 93 22.74 -9.56 1.01
C ALA A 93 23.53 -10.31 -0.05
N GLU A 94 23.53 -9.81 -1.29
CA GLU A 94 24.27 -10.44 -2.38
C GLU A 94 25.70 -10.48 -1.89
N SER A 95 26.18 -11.68 -1.57
CA SER A 95 27.52 -11.85 -1.07
C SER A 95 28.43 -11.33 -2.18
N PHE A 96 28.97 -10.13 -2.00
CA PHE A 96 30.03 -9.61 -2.84
C PHE A 96 31.23 -10.53 -2.59
N LYS A 97 31.35 -11.58 -3.40
CA LYS A 97 32.54 -12.41 -3.44
C LYS A 97 33.56 -11.55 -4.16
N PRO A 98 34.59 -10.99 -3.48
CA PRO A 98 35.62 -10.25 -4.18
C PRO A 98 36.17 -11.17 -5.26
N ARG A 99 36.20 -10.70 -6.52
CA ARG A 99 36.96 -11.40 -7.56
C ARG A 99 38.37 -11.56 -7.00
N PRO A 100 38.97 -12.77 -7.03
CA PRO A 100 40.37 -12.90 -6.69
C PRO A 100 41.14 -12.03 -7.69
N ALA A 101 41.54 -10.83 -7.24
CA ALA A 101 42.27 -9.85 -8.04
C ALA A 101 43.74 -10.25 -8.22
N ILE A 102 44.12 -11.39 -7.66
CA ILE A 102 45.44 -11.99 -7.76
C ILE A 102 45.27 -13.12 -8.76
N GLY A 103 45.43 -12.80 -10.05
CA GLY A 103 45.68 -13.83 -11.06
C GLY A 103 46.88 -14.66 -10.62
N ASP A 104 46.89 -15.95 -10.92
CA ASP A 104 48.02 -16.83 -10.61
C ASP A 104 49.32 -16.12 -11.03
N PRO A 105 50.34 -16.04 -10.15
CA PRO A 105 51.57 -15.36 -10.50
C PRO A 105 52.12 -16.05 -11.76
N LEU A 106 52.18 -15.30 -12.86
CA LEU A 106 52.79 -15.78 -14.09
C LEU A 106 54.16 -16.35 -13.75
N PRO A 107 54.51 -17.56 -14.23
CA PRO A 107 55.79 -18.16 -13.91
C PRO A 107 56.91 -17.21 -14.32
N PHE A 108 57.90 -17.01 -13.44
CA PHE A 108 59.04 -16.15 -13.73
C PHE A 108 59.87 -16.76 -14.88
N ILE A 109 59.90 -16.09 -16.03
CA ILE A 109 60.62 -16.54 -17.25
C ILE A 109 62.08 -16.04 -17.26
N GLY A 110 62.56 -15.39 -16.20
CA GLY A 110 63.93 -14.91 -16.13
C GLY A 110 64.91 -16.05 -15.86
N THR A 111 65.71 -16.42 -16.86
CA THR A 111 66.97 -17.12 -16.61
C THR A 111 68.12 -16.12 -16.69
N THR A 112 69.05 -16.17 -15.75
CA THR A 112 70.26 -15.34 -15.80
C THR A 112 71.19 -15.90 -16.89
N THR A 113 72.02 -15.03 -17.49
CA THR A 113 73.00 -15.46 -18.51
C THR A 113 73.86 -16.60 -18.00
N HIS A 114 74.35 -16.52 -16.77
CA HIS A 114 75.12 -17.59 -16.14
C HIS A 114 74.39 -18.95 -16.07
N ARG A 115 73.07 -18.95 -15.83
CA ARG A 115 72.29 -20.20 -15.79
C ARG A 115 72.09 -20.81 -17.19
N ASN A 116 72.03 -19.99 -18.22
CA ASN A 116 71.92 -20.45 -19.61
C ASN A 116 73.27 -20.88 -20.18
N ASP A 117 74.35 -20.16 -19.85
CA ASP A 117 75.67 -20.35 -20.45
C ASP A 117 76.42 -21.55 -19.85
N PHE A 118 76.10 -21.93 -18.61
CA PHE A 118 76.73 -23.04 -17.91
C PHE A 118 75.71 -24.12 -17.52
N PRO A 119 75.08 -24.82 -18.49
CA PRO A 119 74.35 -26.03 -18.17
C PRO A 119 75.35 -27.01 -17.54
N GLY A 120 74.90 -27.83 -16.57
CA GLY A 120 75.76 -28.78 -15.87
C GLY A 120 76.40 -29.78 -16.83
N HIS A 121 77.55 -29.42 -17.39
CA HIS A 121 78.25 -30.23 -18.37
C HIS A 121 78.95 -31.36 -17.63
N MET A 122 78.49 -32.59 -17.87
CA MET A 122 79.24 -33.78 -17.47
C MET A 122 80.34 -33.99 -18.49
N PRO A 123 81.62 -34.10 -18.07
CA PRO A 123 82.71 -34.37 -19.00
C PRO A 123 82.48 -35.71 -19.67
N ASP A 124 82.60 -35.75 -21.00
CA ASP A 124 82.59 -37.01 -21.74
C ASP A 124 83.78 -37.84 -21.30
N HIS A 125 83.50 -38.91 -20.54
CA HIS A 125 84.52 -39.89 -20.21
C HIS A 125 84.83 -40.69 -21.47
N GLU A 126 85.85 -40.27 -22.22
CA GLU A 126 86.49 -41.10 -23.24
C GLU A 126 87.09 -42.33 -22.55
N ARG A 127 86.26 -43.36 -22.37
CA ARG A 127 86.74 -44.67 -21.92
C ARG A 127 87.69 -45.17 -23.00
N VAL A 128 88.98 -45.19 -22.68
CA VAL A 128 90.00 -45.83 -23.52
C VAL A 128 89.52 -47.23 -23.85
N ARG A 129 89.07 -47.44 -25.09
CA ARG A 129 88.70 -48.78 -25.56
C ARG A 129 90.00 -49.53 -25.77
N TYR A 130 90.38 -50.35 -24.78
CA TYR A 130 91.43 -51.35 -24.99
C TYR A 130 91.00 -52.22 -26.17
N LYS A 131 91.75 -52.15 -27.28
CA LYS A 131 91.59 -53.08 -28.39
C LYS A 131 92.07 -54.44 -27.88
N GLN A 132 91.13 -55.30 -27.51
CA GLN A 132 91.46 -56.68 -27.16
C GLN A 132 91.97 -57.37 -28.43
N GLU A 133 93.26 -57.71 -28.46
CA GLU A 133 93.79 -58.52 -29.55
C GLU A 133 93.03 -59.86 -29.59
N PRO A 134 92.51 -60.29 -30.75
CA PRO A 134 91.78 -61.53 -30.84
C PRO A 134 92.72 -62.68 -30.50
N LEU A 135 92.36 -63.47 -29.48
CA LEU A 135 93.06 -64.70 -29.14
C LEU A 135 93.24 -65.56 -30.40
N PRO A 136 94.44 -66.10 -30.67
CA PRO A 136 94.66 -66.97 -31.82
C PRO A 136 93.72 -68.17 -31.75
N LYS A 137 92.76 -68.25 -32.69
CA LYS A 137 91.88 -69.41 -32.80
C LYS A 137 92.69 -70.59 -33.33
N MET A 138 93.11 -71.48 -32.43
CA MET A 138 93.68 -72.77 -32.81
C MET A 138 92.65 -73.57 -33.61
N LYS A 139 93.01 -73.98 -34.83
CA LYS A 139 92.17 -74.85 -35.66
C LYS A 139 92.17 -76.25 -35.03
N GLY A 140 91.19 -76.51 -34.19
CA GLY A 140 90.84 -77.84 -33.72
C GLY A 140 89.48 -78.25 -34.28
N PHE A 141 89.37 -79.48 -34.79
CA PHE A 141 88.06 -80.12 -34.95
C PHE A 141 87.64 -80.58 -33.55
N TYR A 142 86.75 -79.82 -32.91
CA TYR A 142 86.11 -80.25 -31.68
C TYR A 142 84.85 -81.01 -32.06
N GLU A 143 84.78 -82.29 -31.70
CA GLU A 143 83.51 -83.02 -31.71
C GLU A 143 82.62 -82.42 -30.62
N THR A 144 81.77 -81.47 -30.99
CA THR A 144 80.84 -80.87 -30.02
C THR A 144 79.66 -81.81 -29.80
N THR A 145 79.34 -82.09 -28.53
CA THR A 145 78.15 -82.85 -28.12
C THR A 145 76.82 -82.13 -28.40
N ASN A 146 76.86 -80.94 -29.02
CA ASN A 146 75.68 -80.16 -29.39
C ASN A 146 74.68 -80.94 -30.24
N GLY A 147 75.13 -81.81 -31.14
CA GLY A 147 74.23 -82.64 -31.95
C GLY A 147 73.43 -83.63 -31.09
N ALA A 148 74.10 -84.31 -30.16
CA ALA A 148 73.48 -85.25 -29.22
C ALA A 148 72.57 -84.54 -28.21
N MET A 149 73.00 -83.36 -27.70
CA MET A 149 72.21 -82.58 -26.73
C MET A 149 70.97 -81.92 -27.37
N GLN A 150 71.05 -81.50 -28.63
CA GLN A 150 69.91 -80.91 -29.33
C GLN A 150 68.97 -81.95 -29.95
N GLY A 151 69.40 -83.21 -30.09
CA GLY A 151 68.59 -84.32 -30.58
C GLY A 151 67.19 -84.40 -29.94
N PRO A 152 67.06 -84.51 -28.61
CA PRO A 152 65.74 -84.59 -27.95
C PRO A 152 64.91 -83.32 -28.15
N ILE A 153 65.51 -82.14 -28.14
CA ILE A 153 64.79 -80.87 -28.37
C ILE A 153 64.25 -80.82 -29.81
N ARG A 154 65.06 -81.22 -30.80
CA ARG A 154 64.63 -81.31 -32.20
C ARG A 154 63.53 -82.36 -32.37
N ASN A 155 63.62 -83.49 -31.68
CA ASN A 155 62.60 -84.53 -31.70
C ASN A 155 61.26 -84.01 -31.13
N CYS A 156 61.27 -83.32 -29.98
CA CYS A 156 60.07 -82.70 -29.41
C CYS A 156 59.48 -81.58 -30.30
N LEU A 157 60.34 -80.86 -31.01
CA LEU A 157 59.92 -79.81 -31.94
C LEU A 157 59.29 -80.41 -33.21
N ASN A 158 59.83 -81.52 -33.71
CA ASN A 158 59.30 -82.25 -34.86
C ASN A 158 58.04 -83.06 -34.53
N SER A 159 57.94 -83.64 -33.33
CA SER A 159 56.75 -84.38 -32.87
C SER A 159 55.61 -83.47 -32.43
N GLY A 160 55.87 -82.17 -32.24
CA GLY A 160 54.87 -81.21 -31.78
C GLY A 160 54.55 -81.29 -30.28
N ASP A 161 55.31 -82.08 -29.52
CA ASP A 161 55.13 -82.30 -28.08
C ASP A 161 55.75 -81.19 -27.22
N MET A 162 56.26 -80.12 -27.83
CA MET A 162 56.75 -78.96 -27.08
C MET A 162 55.59 -78.33 -26.29
N PRO A 163 55.69 -78.21 -24.96
CA PRO A 163 54.63 -77.63 -24.15
C PRO A 163 54.43 -76.18 -24.58
N LYS A 164 53.22 -75.87 -25.05
CA LYS A 164 52.83 -74.49 -25.37
C LYS A 164 52.88 -73.68 -24.07
N PRO A 165 53.46 -72.47 -24.07
CA PRO A 165 53.41 -71.63 -22.90
C PRO A 165 51.94 -71.43 -22.50
N PRO A 166 51.62 -71.40 -21.19
CA PRO A 166 50.25 -71.22 -20.74
C PRO A 166 49.70 -69.94 -21.36
N LYS A 167 48.50 -70.03 -21.95
CA LYS A 167 47.80 -68.84 -22.45
C LYS A 167 47.68 -67.86 -21.28
N SER A 168 48.14 -66.64 -21.46
CA SER A 168 48.01 -65.57 -20.47
C SER A 168 46.57 -65.55 -19.95
N PHE A 169 46.40 -65.74 -18.65
CA PHE A 169 45.11 -65.64 -17.98
C PHE A 169 44.58 -64.23 -18.23
N ARG A 170 43.64 -64.10 -19.18
CA ARG A 170 42.86 -62.87 -19.31
C ARG A 170 41.88 -62.91 -18.15
N GLY A 171 42.16 -62.12 -17.12
CA GLY A 171 41.17 -61.86 -16.08
C GLY A 171 39.87 -61.37 -16.74
N ASP A 172 38.74 -61.77 -16.18
CA ASP A 172 37.41 -61.38 -16.66
C ASP A 172 37.35 -59.86 -16.84
N GLU A 173 37.23 -59.43 -18.10
CA GLU A 173 37.11 -58.03 -18.52
C GLU A 173 35.84 -57.37 -17.95
N SER A 174 34.95 -58.16 -17.33
CA SER A 174 33.71 -57.73 -16.67
C SER A 174 33.92 -57.08 -15.30
N LEU A 175 35.12 -57.18 -14.69
CA LEU A 175 35.42 -56.49 -13.43
C LEU A 175 35.75 -54.99 -13.59
N GLY A 176 35.87 -54.50 -14.83
CA GLY A 176 36.16 -53.10 -15.14
C GLY A 176 34.92 -52.22 -15.30
N GLN A 177 33.72 -52.79 -15.25
CA GLN A 177 32.49 -52.01 -15.42
C GLN A 177 32.17 -51.29 -14.11
N ALA A 178 32.53 -50.01 -14.05
CA ALA A 178 32.23 -49.15 -12.92
C ALA A 178 30.71 -49.17 -12.66
N LEU A 179 30.31 -49.77 -11.54
CA LEU A 179 28.94 -49.68 -11.04
C LEU A 179 28.61 -48.19 -10.79
N PRO A 180 27.45 -47.71 -11.27
CA PRO A 180 27.04 -46.34 -11.02
C PRO A 180 26.90 -46.11 -9.51
N PHE A 181 27.40 -44.97 -9.04
CA PHE A 181 27.31 -44.58 -7.64
C PHE A 181 25.98 -43.88 -7.38
N ASP A 182 25.04 -44.59 -6.75
CA ASP A 182 23.69 -44.11 -6.47
C ASP A 182 23.54 -43.42 -5.08
N ALA A 183 24.64 -43.20 -4.35
CA ALA A 183 24.54 -42.62 -3.02
C ALA A 183 24.39 -41.08 -3.10
N ILE A 184 23.24 -40.59 -2.63
CA ILE A 184 22.98 -39.17 -2.44
C ILE A 184 22.94 -38.91 -0.93
N ALA A 185 23.70 -37.91 -0.47
CA ALA A 185 23.63 -37.51 0.94
C ALA A 185 22.23 -36.97 1.26
N THR A 186 21.75 -37.22 2.49
CA THR A 186 20.43 -36.76 2.96
C THR A 186 20.24 -35.26 2.75
N TYR A 187 21.28 -34.47 3.05
CA TYR A 187 21.27 -33.02 2.82
C TYR A 187 21.02 -32.62 1.36
N THR A 188 21.60 -33.31 0.38
CA THR A 188 21.38 -33.02 -1.03
C THR A 188 19.99 -33.43 -1.51
N ALA A 189 19.42 -34.49 -0.93
CA ALA A 189 18.06 -34.93 -1.22
C ALA A 189 17.00 -33.99 -0.62
N ASP A 190 17.24 -33.49 0.60
CA ASP A 190 16.25 -32.70 1.36
C ASP A 190 16.22 -31.21 0.95
N TYR A 191 17.31 -30.69 0.39
CA TYR A 191 17.46 -29.26 0.07
C TYR A 191 17.77 -28.99 -1.41
N PRO A 192 16.90 -29.39 -2.36
CA PRO A 192 17.04 -28.98 -3.75
C PRO A 192 16.87 -27.46 -3.87
N PRO A 193 17.48 -26.81 -4.89
CA PRO A 193 17.31 -25.39 -5.12
C PRO A 193 15.83 -25.05 -5.35
N LYS A 194 15.21 -24.42 -4.34
CA LYS A 194 13.81 -24.01 -4.37
C LYS A 194 13.69 -22.76 -5.24
N GLN A 195 12.79 -22.76 -6.22
CA GLN A 195 12.47 -21.55 -6.95
C GLN A 195 11.91 -20.52 -5.95
N PRO A 196 12.43 -19.28 -5.93
CA PRO A 196 11.87 -18.24 -5.08
C PRO A 196 10.43 -17.97 -5.54
N PHE A 197 9.47 -18.11 -4.63
CA PHE A 197 8.14 -17.57 -4.85
C PHE A 197 8.25 -16.06 -4.87
N PHE A 198 8.07 -15.46 -6.05
CA PHE A 198 7.91 -14.03 -6.15
C PHE A 198 6.55 -13.68 -5.54
N ALA A 199 6.57 -13.00 -4.40
CA ALA A 199 5.37 -12.37 -3.86
C ALA A 199 4.78 -11.47 -4.96
N PRO A 200 3.45 -11.52 -5.20
CA PRO A 200 2.83 -10.61 -6.13
C PRO A 200 3.20 -9.19 -5.71
N LYS A 201 3.70 -8.39 -6.66
CA LYS A 201 3.99 -6.98 -6.39
C LYS A 201 2.72 -6.34 -5.84
N ASP A 202 2.82 -5.72 -4.66
CA ASP A 202 1.78 -4.83 -4.16
C ASP A 202 1.40 -3.90 -5.30
N ARG A 203 0.10 -3.80 -5.59
CA ARG A 203 -0.42 -2.88 -6.60
C ARG A 203 0.09 -1.50 -6.18
N GLN A 204 1.04 -0.97 -6.95
CA GLN A 204 1.51 0.40 -6.78
C GLN A 204 0.26 1.25 -6.67
N ALA A 205 0.10 1.91 -5.52
CA ALA A 205 -0.98 2.85 -5.31
C ALA A 205 -0.95 3.78 -6.52
N LEU A 206 -1.99 3.70 -7.35
CA LEU A 206 -2.11 4.57 -8.51
C LEU A 206 -1.88 5.98 -7.98
N GLU A 207 -0.79 6.61 -8.41
CA GLU A 207 -0.53 8.02 -8.13
C GLU A 207 -1.82 8.74 -8.52
N ARG A 208 -2.51 9.32 -7.53
CA ARG A 208 -3.73 10.08 -7.80
C ARG A 208 -3.30 11.22 -8.70
N ALA A 209 -3.64 11.10 -9.98
CA ALA A 209 -3.46 12.17 -10.93
C ALA A 209 -4.12 13.42 -10.34
N THR A 210 -3.33 14.43 -10.04
CA THR A 210 -3.82 15.74 -9.62
C THR A 210 -4.55 16.33 -10.81
N LEU A 211 -5.86 16.11 -10.88
CA LEU A 211 -6.71 16.79 -11.84
C LEU A 211 -6.65 18.29 -11.52
N PRO A 212 -6.31 19.16 -12.50
CA PRO A 212 -6.32 20.59 -12.29
C PRO A 212 -7.74 21.02 -11.92
N ASP A 213 -7.87 21.77 -10.83
CA ASP A 213 -9.18 22.24 -10.38
C ASP A 213 -9.66 23.37 -11.31
N ASN A 214 -10.58 23.03 -12.20
CA ASN A 214 -11.14 23.93 -13.21
C ASN A 214 -12.37 24.70 -12.70
N ARG A 215 -12.57 24.80 -11.38
CA ARG A 215 -13.70 25.54 -10.82
C ARG A 215 -13.47 27.04 -10.94
N ASP A 216 -14.40 27.71 -11.59
CA ASP A 216 -14.54 29.15 -11.61
C ASP A 216 -15.07 29.61 -10.24
N PHE A 217 -14.18 29.89 -9.30
CA PHE A 217 -14.53 30.42 -7.98
C PHE A 217 -15.13 31.85 -8.03
N GLU A 218 -15.72 32.24 -9.15
CA GLU A 218 -16.42 33.52 -9.32
C GLU A 218 -17.74 33.48 -8.55
N THR A 219 -17.99 34.56 -7.81
CA THR A 219 -19.23 34.75 -7.08
C THR A 219 -20.08 35.80 -7.79
N THR A 220 -21.39 35.78 -7.57
CA THR A 220 -22.30 36.81 -8.10
C THR A 220 -21.87 38.22 -7.69
N HIS A 221 -21.17 38.36 -6.56
CA HIS A 221 -20.61 39.63 -6.08
C HIS A 221 -19.39 40.07 -6.90
N SER A 222 -18.46 39.16 -7.22
CA SER A 222 -17.24 39.52 -7.97
C SER A 222 -17.54 39.91 -9.42
N THR A 223 -18.63 39.39 -10.00
CA THR A 223 -19.07 39.75 -11.36
C THR A 223 -19.83 41.07 -11.40
N SER A 224 -20.62 41.39 -10.36
CA SER A 224 -21.50 42.56 -10.33
C SER A 224 -20.83 43.85 -9.82
N TYR A 225 -19.88 43.77 -8.89
CA TYR A 225 -19.25 44.95 -8.28
C TYR A 225 -17.82 45.16 -8.80
N LYS A 226 -17.69 45.44 -10.10
CA LYS A 226 -16.42 45.90 -10.67
C LYS A 226 -16.27 47.41 -10.42
N VAL A 227 -15.11 47.82 -9.90
CA VAL A 227 -14.79 49.24 -9.70
C VAL A 227 -14.87 49.95 -11.05
N PRO A 228 -15.80 50.91 -11.25
CA PRO A 228 -15.87 51.68 -12.47
C PRO A 228 -14.54 52.43 -12.66
N PRO A 229 -14.05 52.61 -13.90
CA PRO A 229 -12.88 53.42 -14.15
C PRO A 229 -13.10 54.81 -13.52
N HIS A 230 -12.06 55.27 -12.84
CA HIS A 230 -12.06 56.50 -12.06
C HIS A 230 -12.41 57.68 -12.98
N SER A 231 -13.63 58.18 -12.80
CA SER A 231 -14.19 59.45 -13.27
C SER A 231 -13.68 59.94 -14.63
N LEU A 232 -14.45 59.67 -15.68
CA LEU A 232 -14.62 60.66 -16.74
C LEU A 232 -15.04 61.96 -16.05
N ARG A 233 -14.21 63.00 -16.15
CA ARG A 233 -14.56 64.32 -15.61
C ARG A 233 -15.88 64.73 -16.26
N HIS A 234 -16.94 64.90 -15.47
CA HIS A 234 -18.17 65.51 -15.95
C HIS A 234 -17.87 66.96 -16.33
N ILE A 235 -17.48 67.17 -17.58
CA ILE A 235 -17.39 68.51 -18.17
C ILE A 235 -18.85 68.94 -18.37
N CYS A 236 -19.26 69.97 -17.61
CA CYS A 236 -20.59 70.54 -17.79
C CYS A 236 -20.72 71.02 -19.25
N PRO A 237 -21.76 70.60 -20.00
CA PRO A 237 -21.92 71.04 -21.41
C PRO A 237 -22.05 72.56 -21.53
N ALA A 238 -22.41 73.26 -20.45
CA ALA A 238 -22.44 74.72 -20.39
C ALA A 238 -21.04 75.38 -20.37
N ALA A 239 -19.97 74.64 -20.05
CA ALA A 239 -18.59 75.16 -20.04
C ALA A 239 -18.01 75.37 -21.44
N LEU A 240 -18.64 74.77 -22.47
CA LEU A 240 -18.25 74.91 -23.88
C LEU A 240 -19.01 76.04 -24.60
N VAL A 241 -19.93 76.72 -23.91
CA VAL A 241 -20.73 77.80 -24.50
C VAL A 241 -19.92 79.12 -24.42
N PRO A 242 -19.60 79.76 -25.54
CA PRO A 242 -18.90 81.04 -25.53
C PRO A 242 -19.75 82.12 -24.82
N PRO A 243 -19.14 83.04 -24.05
CA PRO A 243 -19.88 84.11 -23.38
C PRO A 243 -20.58 85.00 -24.41
N ARG A 244 -21.91 85.08 -24.36
CA ARG A 244 -22.70 86.01 -25.19
C ARG A 244 -22.62 87.43 -24.64
N ALA A 245 -22.58 88.42 -25.54
CA ALA A 245 -22.62 89.83 -25.15
C ALA A 245 -23.91 90.15 -24.36
N PRO A 246 -23.83 91.05 -23.36
CA PRO A 246 -25.00 91.43 -22.58
C PRO A 246 -26.08 92.05 -23.47
N SER A 247 -27.33 91.60 -23.30
CA SER A 247 -28.48 92.22 -23.95
C SER A 247 -28.70 93.63 -23.38
N VAL A 248 -29.33 94.50 -24.17
CA VAL A 248 -29.63 95.91 -23.82
C VAL A 248 -30.42 96.04 -22.50
N ASP A 249 -31.13 94.98 -22.10
CA ASP A 249 -31.98 94.93 -20.90
C ASP A 249 -31.29 94.28 -19.69
N GLY A 250 -29.99 93.98 -19.75
CA GLY A 250 -29.26 93.38 -18.62
C GLY A 250 -29.67 91.94 -18.25
N HIS A 251 -30.54 91.30 -19.03
CA HIS A 251 -31.04 89.95 -18.78
C HIS A 251 -30.36 88.92 -19.70
N LEU A 252 -29.72 87.89 -19.11
CA LEU A 252 -29.29 86.68 -19.82
C LEU A 252 -30.54 85.83 -20.14
N LYS A 253 -30.96 85.78 -21.40
CA LYS A 253 -31.98 84.83 -21.87
C LYS A 253 -31.31 83.50 -22.21
N LEU A 254 -31.49 82.49 -21.35
CA LEU A 254 -31.10 81.10 -21.62
C LEU A 254 -32.09 80.52 -22.64
N SER A 255 -31.68 80.36 -23.90
CA SER A 255 -32.42 79.55 -24.86
C SER A 255 -32.20 78.07 -24.54
N VAL A 256 -33.28 77.38 -24.15
CA VAL A 256 -33.31 75.95 -23.81
C VAL A 256 -32.87 75.05 -24.99
N TYR A 257 -32.72 75.61 -26.19
CA TYR A 257 -32.46 74.89 -27.43
C TYR A 257 -30.98 74.78 -27.83
N GLU A 258 -30.04 75.36 -27.08
CA GLU A 258 -28.62 75.37 -27.46
C GLU A 258 -27.67 74.61 -26.52
N ILE A 259 -28.21 73.82 -25.57
CA ILE A 259 -27.38 73.00 -24.70
C ILE A 259 -27.18 71.63 -25.37
N PRO A 260 -25.98 71.28 -25.85
CA PRO A 260 -25.69 69.92 -26.31
C PRO A 260 -25.68 69.00 -25.08
N SER A 261 -26.79 68.31 -24.86
CA SER A 261 -26.89 67.22 -23.88
C SER A 261 -26.40 65.94 -24.55
N GLY A 262 -25.13 65.61 -24.36
CA GLY A 262 -24.54 64.34 -24.80
C GLY A 262 -23.16 64.15 -24.18
N ASP A 263 -22.87 62.93 -23.76
CA ASP A 263 -21.53 62.55 -23.29
C ASP A 263 -20.57 62.60 -24.48
N ILE A 264 -19.57 63.49 -24.39
CA ILE A 264 -18.49 63.60 -25.37
C ILE A 264 -17.40 62.64 -24.90
N THR A 265 -17.29 61.48 -25.56
CA THR A 265 -16.14 60.57 -25.41
C THR A 265 -15.07 60.95 -26.43
N GLU A 266 -13.88 61.33 -25.98
CA GLU A 266 -12.65 61.25 -26.77
C GLU A 266 -12.16 59.79 -26.87
#